data_AF-A0A957ADN9-F1
#
_entry.id   AF-A0A957ADN9-F1
#
_cell.length_a   1.000
_cell.length_b   1.000
_cell.length_c   1.000
_cell.angle_alpha   90.00
_cell.angle_beta   90.00
_cell.angle_gamma   90.00
#
_symmetry.space_group_name_H-M   'P 1'
#
loop_
_entity.id
_entity.type
_entity.pdbx_description
1 polymer ?
#
loop_
_entity_poly.entity_id
_entity_poly.type
_entity_poly.pdbx_seq_one_letter_code
_entity_poly.pdbx_strand_id
1 'polypeptide(L)'
;MLEVNDFNAIRLSLASPSQIRSWSYGEVTKPETINYRTLKPEKDGLFCERIFGPVRDFECHCGKYKRVRYKGIICDKCGVEVARSKVRRERMGHISLAAPVTHIWFAKGVPSRLGLLLDIAPRTLERVVYFAQYVVTEVNEEARKHALELLYEEIDEVASQREGDLGKGILVREQVLEHDLAEIQDRKAEQLKEADEQYNADVDALMTEGREMEQDLQSRLGEKLKAKHVFRDETLAQRGDEITQETLASLKEAVSSSMAALEQGVADKKADVQLMAEAASQQKRDAAHKELQPMRDQAAAIRDAVQKEYQPLVKWLDKLRDPIEADNLAVLTEAEFREYEERFGLVFKAGMGAEAVLSILERLDLSALSERLHVEMQETSGQRRKKATKRLRVVESLRKSGNRPDWMIITELPVLPPDLRPMVQLEGGRFATSDLNDLYRRVINRNNRLKRLLNLGAPEIIIRNEKRMLQEAVDSLIDNGRRGRAVAGSGNHKLKSLSDLLKGKQGRFRQNLLG
;
A
#
# COMPACT_ATOMS: atom_id res chain seq x y z
N MET A 1 -59.10 -23.23 6.23
CA MET A 1 -58.45 -23.07 4.92
C MET A 1 -58.81 -21.68 4.46
N LEU A 2 -57.87 -20.75 4.55
CA LEU A 2 -57.94 -19.44 3.90
C LEU A 2 -56.70 -19.42 2.99
N GLU A 3 -56.78 -20.12 1.87
CA GLU A 3 -55.79 -20.02 0.79
C GLU A 3 -56.51 -19.33 -0.37
N VAL A 4 -56.67 -18.02 -0.25
CA VAL A 4 -56.94 -17.17 -1.41
C VAL A 4 -55.58 -17.03 -2.10
N ASN A 5 -55.36 -17.82 -3.15
CA ASN A 5 -54.15 -17.77 -3.99
C ASN A 5 -54.16 -16.54 -4.92
N ASP A 6 -54.48 -15.35 -4.38
CA ASP A 6 -54.40 -14.09 -5.12
C ASP A 6 -53.03 -13.45 -4.90
N PHE A 7 -51.97 -14.13 -5.35
CA PHE A 7 -50.65 -13.51 -5.47
C PHE A 7 -50.30 -13.26 -6.93
N ASN A 8 -50.02 -12.00 -7.28
CA ASN A 8 -49.67 -11.61 -8.65
C ASN A 8 -48.20 -11.87 -9.00
N ALA A 9 -47.31 -11.93 -8.00
CA ALA A 9 -45.88 -12.11 -8.21
C ALA A 9 -45.17 -12.69 -6.97
N ILE A 10 -44.04 -13.36 -7.20
CA ILE A 10 -43.10 -13.82 -6.17
C ILE A 10 -41.80 -13.02 -6.30
N ARG A 11 -41.36 -12.38 -5.22
CA ARG A 11 -40.10 -11.63 -5.17
C ARG A 11 -39.02 -12.43 -4.43
N LEU A 12 -37.81 -12.45 -4.98
CA LEU A 12 -36.61 -12.98 -4.33
C LEU A 12 -35.64 -11.83 -4.06
N SER A 13 -35.08 -11.79 -2.85
CA SER A 13 -34.08 -10.80 -2.43
C SER A 13 -33.03 -11.46 -1.55
N LEU A 14 -31.93 -10.74 -1.31
CA LEU A 14 -30.97 -11.13 -0.29
C LEU A 14 -31.62 -11.01 1.10
N ALA A 15 -31.20 -11.87 2.02
CA ALA A 15 -31.66 -11.86 3.40
C ALA A 15 -30.62 -11.14 4.27
N SER A 16 -31.02 -10.03 4.88
CA SER A 16 -30.20 -9.37 5.89
C SER A 16 -30.08 -10.21 7.17
N PRO A 17 -29.01 -10.05 7.97
CA PRO A 17 -28.88 -10.72 9.26
C PRO A 17 -30.09 -10.48 10.19
N SER A 18 -30.64 -9.27 10.18
CA SER A 18 -31.84 -8.90 10.94
C SER A 18 -33.09 -9.64 10.45
N GLN A 19 -33.25 -9.81 9.12
CA GLN A 19 -34.36 -10.61 8.58
C GLN A 19 -34.25 -12.08 8.97
N ILE A 20 -33.04 -12.66 8.92
CA ILE A 20 -32.81 -14.04 9.34
C ILE A 20 -33.17 -14.22 10.82
N ARG A 21 -32.81 -13.26 11.67
CA ARG A 21 -33.20 -13.26 13.09
C ARG A 21 -34.72 -13.13 13.26
N SER A 22 -35.40 -12.32 12.44
CA SER A 22 -36.86 -12.16 12.50
C SER A 22 -37.63 -13.43 12.14
N TRP A 23 -37.06 -14.29 11.29
CA TRP A 23 -37.64 -15.59 10.95
C TRP A 23 -37.44 -16.64 12.02
N SER A 24 -36.48 -16.40 12.91
CA SER A 24 -36.03 -17.41 13.85
C SER A 24 -36.84 -17.41 15.13
N TYR A 25 -37.16 -18.62 15.59
CA TYR A 25 -37.81 -18.87 16.88
C TYR A 25 -36.79 -19.17 17.99
N GLY A 26 -35.49 -19.18 17.70
CA GLY A 26 -34.42 -19.39 18.68
C GLY A 26 -33.08 -19.81 18.06
N GLU A 27 -32.01 -19.55 18.81
CA GLU A 27 -30.64 -19.97 18.46
C GLU A 27 -30.42 -21.45 18.75
N VAL A 28 -29.85 -22.18 17.79
CA VAL A 28 -29.39 -23.56 17.97
C VAL A 28 -27.94 -23.54 18.44
N THR A 29 -27.74 -23.71 19.74
CA THR A 29 -26.41 -23.64 20.37
C THR A 29 -25.73 -25.00 20.40
N LYS A 30 -26.50 -26.10 20.41
CA LYS A 30 -26.01 -27.45 20.67
C LYS A 30 -26.02 -28.31 19.39
N PRO A 31 -24.95 -29.07 19.12
CA PRO A 31 -24.88 -29.97 17.96
C PRO A 31 -25.70 -31.26 18.16
N GLU A 32 -26.23 -31.51 19.35
CA GLU A 32 -27.00 -32.71 19.65
C GLU A 32 -28.33 -32.74 18.90
N THR A 33 -28.79 -33.95 18.57
CA THR A 33 -30.06 -34.18 17.85
C THR A 33 -31.14 -34.67 18.81
N ILE A 34 -31.12 -35.96 19.13
CA ILE A 34 -32.04 -36.63 20.05
C ILE A 34 -31.24 -37.45 21.06
N ASN A 35 -31.81 -37.63 22.24
CA ASN A 35 -31.24 -38.51 23.25
C ASN A 35 -31.41 -39.97 22.84
N TYR A 36 -30.34 -40.77 22.84
CA TYR A 36 -30.40 -42.16 22.42
C TYR A 36 -31.22 -43.07 23.36
N ARG A 37 -31.42 -42.69 24.63
CA ARG A 37 -32.21 -43.47 25.59
C ARG A 37 -33.68 -43.09 25.56
N THR A 38 -33.97 -41.79 25.60
CA THR A 38 -35.36 -41.30 25.71
C THR A 38 -36.03 -41.07 24.36
N LEU A 39 -35.26 -41.07 23.28
CA LEU A 39 -35.68 -40.73 21.91
C LEU A 39 -36.28 -39.33 21.80
N LYS A 40 -36.16 -38.51 22.84
CA LYS A 40 -36.64 -37.13 22.85
C LYS A 40 -35.58 -36.18 22.30
N PRO A 41 -35.98 -35.10 21.62
CA PRO A 41 -35.06 -34.05 21.20
C PRO A 41 -34.32 -33.43 22.38
N GLU A 42 -33.02 -33.20 22.22
CA GLU A 42 -32.22 -32.48 23.21
C GLU A 42 -32.58 -30.98 23.22
N LYS A 43 -32.47 -30.35 24.40
CA LYS A 43 -32.70 -28.91 24.54
C LYS A 43 -31.60 -28.13 23.82
N ASP A 44 -31.99 -27.06 23.13
CA ASP A 44 -31.14 -26.17 22.33
C ASP A 44 -30.39 -26.84 21.16
N GLY A 45 -30.71 -28.12 20.90
CA GLY A 45 -30.18 -28.90 19.80
C GLY A 45 -30.94 -28.72 18.49
N LEU A 46 -30.54 -29.46 17.47
CA LEU A 46 -31.07 -29.35 16.11
C LEU A 46 -32.56 -29.73 15.97
N PHE A 47 -33.13 -30.43 16.94
CA PHE A 47 -34.54 -30.83 16.93
C PHE A 47 -35.34 -30.22 18.08
N CYS A 48 -34.77 -29.24 18.80
CA CYS A 48 -35.32 -28.68 20.02
C CYS A 48 -36.78 -28.23 19.87
N GLU A 49 -37.65 -28.75 20.72
CA GLU A 49 -39.08 -28.42 20.70
C GLU A 49 -39.38 -26.97 21.08
N ARG A 50 -38.51 -26.33 21.89
CA ARG A 50 -38.65 -24.93 22.28
C ARG A 50 -38.54 -23.99 21.07
N ILE A 51 -37.67 -24.33 20.13
CA ILE A 51 -37.37 -23.54 18.94
C ILE A 51 -38.36 -23.90 17.82
N PHE A 52 -38.43 -25.18 17.47
CA PHE A 52 -39.16 -25.62 16.27
C PHE A 52 -40.62 -25.98 16.52
N GLY A 53 -41.04 -26.10 17.78
CA GLY A 53 -42.38 -26.53 18.18
C GLY A 53 -42.47 -28.01 18.59
N PRO A 54 -43.64 -28.45 19.09
CA PRO A 54 -43.81 -29.74 19.74
C PRO A 54 -43.78 -30.91 18.74
N VAL A 55 -43.21 -32.05 19.15
CA VAL A 55 -43.17 -33.27 18.31
C VAL A 55 -44.56 -33.88 18.14
N ARG A 56 -45.40 -33.80 19.19
CA ARG A 56 -46.77 -34.32 19.21
C ARG A 56 -47.76 -33.18 19.30
N ASP A 57 -48.92 -33.37 18.68
CA ASP A 57 -49.96 -32.34 18.65
C ASP A 57 -50.44 -31.98 20.06
N PHE A 58 -50.36 -30.68 20.38
CA PHE A 58 -50.81 -30.12 21.65
C PHE A 58 -50.19 -30.78 22.90
N GLU A 59 -48.95 -31.25 22.80
CA GLU A 59 -48.19 -31.80 23.92
C GLU A 59 -46.84 -31.09 24.06
N CYS A 60 -46.56 -30.54 25.24
CA CYS A 60 -45.24 -29.97 25.53
C CYS A 60 -44.21 -31.04 25.90
N HIS A 61 -42.92 -30.76 25.71
CA HIS A 61 -41.80 -31.69 25.96
C HIS A 61 -41.83 -32.42 27.32
N CYS A 62 -42.16 -31.69 28.39
CA CYS A 62 -42.20 -32.22 29.76
C CYS A 62 -43.52 -32.92 30.12
N GLY A 63 -44.56 -32.81 29.27
CA GLY A 63 -45.87 -33.38 29.51
C GLY A 63 -46.76 -32.64 30.53
N LYS A 64 -46.35 -31.45 31.02
CA LYS A 64 -47.17 -30.60 31.93
C LYS A 64 -48.50 -30.19 31.28
N TYR A 65 -48.43 -29.66 30.07
CA TYR A 65 -49.58 -29.27 29.27
C TYR A 65 -49.80 -30.28 28.15
N LYS A 66 -51.01 -30.84 28.10
CA LYS A 66 -51.46 -31.83 27.11
C LYS A 66 -52.90 -31.53 26.68
N ARG A 67 -53.23 -31.83 25.43
CA ARG A 67 -54.55 -31.64 24.79
C ARG A 67 -54.79 -30.20 24.32
N VAL A 68 -55.77 -30.06 23.42
CA VAL A 68 -56.12 -28.83 22.70
C VAL A 68 -56.47 -27.65 23.61
N ARG A 69 -56.95 -27.90 24.84
CA ARG A 69 -57.36 -26.85 25.79
C ARG A 69 -56.25 -25.85 26.16
N TYR A 70 -54.98 -26.24 26.02
CA TYR A 70 -53.84 -25.39 26.34
C TYR A 70 -53.18 -24.79 25.10
N LYS A 71 -53.88 -24.78 23.95
CA LYS A 71 -53.35 -24.25 22.69
C LYS A 71 -52.82 -22.82 22.86
N GLY A 72 -51.59 -22.58 22.41
CA GLY A 72 -50.93 -21.27 22.45
C GLY A 72 -50.24 -20.93 23.78
N ILE A 73 -50.39 -21.75 24.82
CA ILE A 73 -49.68 -21.55 26.09
C ILE A 73 -48.23 -22.00 25.94
N ILE A 74 -47.30 -21.14 26.36
CA ILE A 74 -45.87 -21.47 26.47
C ILE A 74 -45.63 -22.09 27.85
N CYS A 75 -45.03 -23.29 27.89
CA CYS A 75 -44.86 -24.00 29.13
C CYS A 75 -43.76 -23.41 30.04
N ASP A 76 -44.07 -23.06 31.28
CA ASP A 76 -43.09 -22.49 32.24
C ASP A 76 -41.89 -23.40 32.54
N LYS A 77 -42.06 -24.73 32.45
CA LYS A 77 -41.00 -25.71 32.77
C LYS A 77 -40.06 -26.00 31.60
N CYS A 78 -40.59 -26.06 30.37
CA CYS A 78 -39.81 -26.47 29.20
C CYS A 78 -39.73 -25.42 28.09
N GLY A 79 -40.46 -24.32 28.19
CA GLY A 79 -40.51 -23.24 27.20
C GLY A 79 -41.18 -23.62 25.88
N VAL A 80 -41.78 -24.81 25.78
CA VAL A 80 -42.40 -25.29 24.53
C VAL A 80 -43.82 -24.74 24.44
N GLU A 81 -44.13 -24.15 23.29
CA GLU A 81 -45.46 -23.71 22.94
C GLU A 81 -46.35 -24.91 22.56
N VAL A 82 -47.53 -24.98 23.16
CA VAL A 82 -48.52 -26.02 22.86
C VAL A 82 -49.22 -25.68 21.54
N ALA A 83 -48.66 -26.16 20.44
CA ALA A 83 -49.18 -25.99 19.09
C ALA A 83 -49.38 -27.34 18.38
N ARG A 84 -49.83 -27.32 17.12
CA ARG A 84 -49.80 -28.50 16.26
C ARG A 84 -48.37 -28.82 15.86
N SER A 85 -48.01 -30.09 15.73
CA SER A 85 -46.70 -30.55 15.25
C SER A 85 -46.35 -29.99 13.86
N LYS A 86 -47.36 -29.67 13.03
CA LYS A 86 -47.19 -29.06 11.70
C LYS A 86 -46.27 -27.82 11.71
N VAL A 87 -46.22 -27.05 12.80
CA VAL A 87 -45.34 -25.87 12.90
C VAL A 87 -43.86 -26.22 12.73
N ARG A 88 -43.46 -27.48 12.97
CA ARG A 88 -42.09 -28.00 12.76
C ARG A 88 -41.67 -28.09 11.29
N ARG A 89 -42.60 -27.85 10.35
CA ARG A 89 -42.33 -27.68 8.91
C ARG A 89 -42.13 -26.22 8.51
N GLU A 90 -42.51 -25.27 9.36
CA GLU A 90 -42.60 -23.85 9.04
C GLU A 90 -41.63 -22.99 9.87
N ARG A 91 -41.39 -23.33 11.14
CA ARG A 91 -40.53 -22.56 12.05
C ARG A 91 -39.05 -22.74 11.73
N MET A 92 -38.34 -21.62 11.51
CA MET A 92 -36.90 -21.60 11.31
C MET A 92 -36.14 -21.38 12.62
N GLY A 93 -34.92 -21.92 12.68
CA GLY A 93 -33.93 -21.60 13.70
C GLY A 93 -32.82 -20.72 13.11
N HIS A 94 -31.89 -20.26 13.94
CA HIS A 94 -30.66 -19.64 13.46
C HIS A 94 -29.45 -20.08 14.28
N ILE A 95 -28.26 -19.84 13.75
CA ILE A 95 -26.98 -20.01 14.45
C ILE A 95 -26.25 -18.67 14.35
N SER A 96 -25.93 -18.08 15.49
CA SER A 96 -25.12 -16.86 15.54
C SER A 96 -23.65 -17.23 15.44
N LEU A 97 -23.01 -16.83 14.33
CA LEU A 97 -21.64 -17.18 14.02
C LEU A 97 -20.67 -16.28 14.80
N ALA A 98 -19.63 -16.88 15.36
CA ALA A 98 -18.59 -16.17 16.12
C ALA A 98 -17.66 -15.34 15.24
N ALA A 99 -17.61 -15.65 13.94
CA ALA A 99 -16.93 -14.85 12.93
C ALA A 99 -17.81 -14.79 11.68
N PRO A 100 -17.83 -13.66 10.96
CA PRO A 100 -18.54 -13.54 9.69
C PRO A 100 -18.01 -14.56 8.67
N VAL A 101 -18.90 -15.03 7.79
CA VAL A 101 -18.60 -16.06 6.77
C VAL A 101 -19.15 -15.63 5.42
N THR A 102 -18.35 -15.71 4.36
CA THR A 102 -18.80 -15.34 3.03
C THR A 102 -19.75 -16.39 2.45
N HIS A 103 -20.87 -16.00 1.85
CA HIS A 103 -21.74 -16.94 1.18
C HIS A 103 -21.11 -17.44 -0.15
N ILE A 104 -20.86 -18.74 -0.27
CA ILE A 104 -20.10 -19.36 -1.38
C ILE A 104 -20.61 -19.02 -2.78
N TRP A 105 -21.93 -18.86 -2.97
CA TRP A 105 -22.49 -18.48 -4.28
C TRP A 105 -21.98 -17.12 -4.80
N PHE A 106 -21.74 -16.15 -3.93
CA PHE A 106 -21.27 -14.81 -4.34
C PHE A 106 -19.75 -14.76 -4.51
N ALA A 107 -19.01 -15.57 -3.74
CA ALA A 107 -17.56 -15.70 -3.86
C ALA A 107 -17.12 -16.55 -5.07
N LYS A 108 -17.71 -17.74 -5.24
CA LYS A 108 -17.38 -18.74 -6.27
C LYS A 108 -18.40 -18.83 -7.40
N GLY A 109 -19.32 -17.86 -7.50
CA GLY A 109 -20.10 -17.65 -8.72
C GLY A 109 -19.19 -17.44 -9.92
N VAL A 110 -19.57 -17.91 -11.11
CA VAL A 110 -18.90 -17.53 -12.36
C VAL A 110 -19.86 -16.64 -13.13
N PRO A 111 -19.62 -15.32 -13.24
CA PRO A 111 -18.55 -14.55 -12.58
C PRO A 111 -18.81 -14.31 -11.08
N SER A 112 -17.75 -14.07 -10.31
CA SER A 112 -17.83 -13.81 -8.87
C SER A 112 -18.48 -12.45 -8.64
N ARG A 113 -19.56 -12.40 -7.86
CA ARG A 113 -20.28 -11.14 -7.61
C ARG A 113 -19.46 -10.23 -6.69
N LEU A 114 -18.85 -10.83 -5.66
CA LEU A 114 -17.92 -10.12 -4.77
C LEU A 114 -16.64 -9.69 -5.50
N GLY A 115 -16.09 -10.57 -6.35
CA GLY A 115 -14.91 -10.22 -7.15
C GLY A 115 -15.17 -9.07 -8.12
N LEU A 116 -16.35 -9.02 -8.76
CA LEU A 116 -16.73 -7.89 -9.61
C LEU A 116 -16.98 -6.61 -8.81
N LEU A 117 -17.58 -6.72 -7.63
CA LEU A 117 -17.88 -5.53 -6.82
C LEU A 117 -16.60 -4.86 -6.33
N LEU A 118 -15.67 -5.65 -5.80
CA LEU A 118 -14.41 -5.22 -5.17
C LEU A 118 -13.22 -5.11 -6.15
N ASP A 119 -13.47 -5.20 -7.45
CA ASP A 119 -12.47 -5.26 -8.54
C ASP A 119 -11.36 -6.35 -8.43
N ILE A 120 -11.50 -7.28 -7.50
CA ILE A 120 -10.50 -8.30 -7.19
C ILE A 120 -10.66 -9.58 -8.03
N ALA A 121 -9.54 -10.18 -8.41
CA ALA A 121 -9.55 -11.47 -9.10
C ALA A 121 -10.13 -12.58 -8.21
N PRO A 122 -10.94 -13.52 -8.74
CA PRO A 122 -11.57 -14.58 -7.94
C PRO A 122 -10.59 -15.48 -7.17
N ARG A 123 -9.37 -15.68 -7.70
CA ARG A 123 -8.31 -16.44 -7.03
C ARG A 123 -7.75 -15.68 -5.82
N THR A 124 -7.58 -14.37 -5.94
CA THR A 124 -7.09 -13.53 -4.84
C THR A 124 -8.15 -13.39 -3.76
N LEU A 125 -9.42 -13.19 -4.13
CA LEU A 125 -10.53 -13.19 -3.16
C LEU A 125 -10.59 -14.51 -2.38
N GLU A 126 -10.36 -15.65 -3.04
CA GLU A 126 -10.27 -16.94 -2.35
C GLU A 126 -9.12 -16.97 -1.34
N ARG A 127 -7.92 -16.49 -1.70
CA ARG A 127 -6.79 -16.45 -0.77
C ARG A 127 -7.08 -15.58 0.46
N VAL A 128 -7.80 -14.48 0.29
CA VAL A 128 -8.23 -13.63 1.42
C VAL A 128 -9.28 -14.34 2.28
N VAL A 129 -10.36 -14.85 1.69
CA VAL A 129 -11.49 -15.48 2.42
C VAL A 129 -11.05 -16.72 3.21
N TYR A 130 -10.07 -17.48 2.71
CA TYR A 130 -9.57 -18.69 3.38
C TYR A 130 -8.23 -18.49 4.10
N PHE A 131 -7.94 -17.27 4.56
CA PHE A 131 -6.84 -16.95 5.48
C PHE A 131 -5.44 -17.30 4.94
N ALA A 132 -5.20 -17.08 3.65
CA ALA A 132 -3.89 -17.27 3.02
C ALA A 132 -3.16 -15.97 2.69
N GLN A 133 -3.88 -14.85 2.58
CA GLN A 133 -3.32 -13.51 2.35
C GLN A 133 -4.15 -12.46 3.11
N TYR A 134 -3.51 -11.36 3.51
CA TYR A 134 -4.17 -10.19 4.08
C TYR A 134 -4.68 -9.28 2.97
N VAL A 135 -5.73 -8.53 3.26
CA VAL A 135 -6.21 -7.43 2.42
C VAL A 135 -6.20 -6.16 3.25
N VAL A 136 -5.69 -5.08 2.66
CA VAL A 136 -5.75 -3.74 3.28
C VAL A 136 -7.21 -3.29 3.26
N THR A 137 -7.73 -2.91 4.41
CA THR A 137 -9.12 -2.49 4.60
C THR A 137 -9.24 -0.97 4.64
N GLU A 138 -8.28 -0.29 5.27
CA GLU A 138 -8.32 1.16 5.51
C GLU A 138 -6.89 1.72 5.43
N VAL A 139 -6.75 2.91 4.85
CA VAL A 139 -5.48 3.63 4.76
C VAL A 139 -5.70 5.05 5.25
N ASN A 140 -4.88 5.49 6.20
CA ASN A 140 -4.84 6.88 6.64
C ASN A 140 -3.84 7.64 5.75
N GLU A 141 -4.38 8.47 4.87
CA GLU A 141 -3.62 9.27 3.90
C GLU A 141 -2.66 10.28 4.55
N GLU A 142 -3.01 10.86 5.70
CA GLU A 142 -2.16 11.79 6.44
C GLU A 142 -0.98 11.06 7.08
N ALA A 143 -1.27 9.96 7.78
CA ALA A 143 -0.25 9.11 8.38
C ALA A 143 0.68 8.52 7.31
N ARG A 144 0.16 8.18 6.12
CA ARG A 144 0.95 7.69 4.99
C ARG A 144 1.97 8.72 4.51
N LYS A 145 1.56 9.97 4.33
CA LYS A 145 2.46 11.06 3.89
C LYS A 145 3.56 11.30 4.92
N HIS A 146 3.19 11.37 6.20
CA HIS A 146 4.17 11.55 7.27
C HIS A 146 5.13 10.36 7.39
N ALA A 147 4.63 9.13 7.27
CA ALA A 147 5.48 7.94 7.25
C ALA A 147 6.43 7.91 6.04
N LEU A 148 6.01 8.46 4.90
CA LEU A 148 6.86 8.59 3.72
C LEU A 148 7.98 9.60 3.94
N GLU A 149 7.69 10.75 4.56
CA GLU A 149 8.68 11.75 4.96
C GLU A 149 9.71 11.16 5.93
N LEU A 150 9.25 10.50 7.01
CA LEU A 150 10.12 9.83 7.98
C LEU A 150 10.99 8.75 7.33
N LEU A 151 10.45 8.00 6.36
CA LEU A 151 11.21 6.98 5.64
C LEU A 151 12.32 7.59 4.77
N TYR A 152 12.07 8.74 4.14
CA TYR A 152 13.12 9.46 3.40
C TYR A 152 14.20 9.99 4.34
N GLU A 153 13.83 10.52 5.50
CA GLU A 153 14.79 10.93 6.54
C GLU A 153 15.64 9.73 7.02
N GLU A 154 15.03 8.57 7.29
CA GLU A 154 15.74 7.34 7.67
C GLU A 154 16.74 6.90 6.58
N ILE A 155 16.35 6.98 5.30
CA ILE A 155 17.23 6.64 4.16
C ILE A 155 18.46 7.56 4.14
N ASP A 156 18.25 8.88 4.32
CA ASP A 156 19.33 9.87 4.30
C ASP A 156 20.27 9.72 5.51
N GLU A 157 19.72 9.41 6.69
CA GLU A 157 20.51 9.11 7.89
C GLU A 157 21.35 7.85 7.71
N VAL A 158 20.77 6.75 7.22
CA VAL A 158 21.48 5.48 6.99
C VAL A 158 22.55 5.65 5.89
N ALA A 159 22.25 6.41 4.83
CA ALA A 159 23.22 6.73 3.79
C ALA A 159 24.41 7.51 4.38
N SER A 160 24.14 8.54 5.19
CA SER A 160 25.18 9.35 5.84
C SER A 160 26.03 8.53 6.81
N GLN A 161 25.42 7.61 7.57
CA GLN A 161 26.15 6.70 8.47
C GLN A 161 27.06 5.74 7.70
N ARG A 162 26.58 5.14 6.61
CA ARG A 162 27.40 4.23 5.77
C ARG A 162 28.50 4.97 5.00
N GLU A 163 28.27 6.24 4.66
CA GLU A 163 29.27 7.12 4.05
C GLU A 163 30.36 7.58 5.05
N GLY A 164 30.12 7.45 6.36
CA GLY A 164 30.86 8.10 7.46
C GLY A 164 32.34 8.41 7.21
N ASP A 165 33.18 7.40 7.01
CA ASP A 165 34.64 7.60 6.87
C ASP A 165 35.02 8.17 5.48
N LEU A 166 34.28 7.82 4.43
CA LEU A 166 34.45 8.36 3.09
C LEU A 166 34.05 9.83 3.02
N GLY A 167 32.90 10.19 3.61
CA GLY A 167 32.40 11.56 3.66
C GLY A 167 33.34 12.49 4.42
N LYS A 168 33.83 12.06 5.60
CA LYS A 168 34.87 12.80 6.34
C LYS A 168 36.17 12.92 5.53
N GLY A 169 36.57 11.84 4.85
CA GLY A 169 37.75 11.85 3.99
C GLY A 169 37.65 12.85 2.83
N ILE A 170 36.48 12.94 2.19
CA ILE A 170 36.19 13.91 1.13
C ILE A 170 36.26 15.34 1.68
N LEU A 171 35.59 15.62 2.80
CA LEU A 171 35.54 16.94 3.42
C LEU A 171 36.95 17.47 3.75
N VAL A 172 37.81 16.63 4.34
CA VAL A 172 39.18 17.01 4.68
C VAL A 172 40.00 17.32 3.42
N ARG A 173 39.87 16.53 2.35
CA ARG A 173 40.57 16.82 1.08
C ARG A 173 40.06 18.08 0.39
N GLU A 174 38.77 18.36 0.47
CA GLU A 174 38.18 19.59 -0.07
C GLU A 174 38.72 20.82 0.67
N GLN A 175 38.82 20.76 2.00
CA GLN A 175 39.45 21.82 2.81
C GLN A 175 40.93 22.03 2.45
N VAL A 176 41.67 20.94 2.21
CA VAL A 176 43.08 21.03 1.76
C VAL A 176 43.17 21.69 0.38
N LEU A 177 42.27 21.34 -0.55
CA LEU A 177 42.24 21.97 -1.88
C LEU A 177 41.90 23.46 -1.78
N GLU A 178 40.92 23.84 -0.96
CA GLU A 178 40.58 25.25 -0.73
C GLU A 178 41.78 26.03 -0.17
N HIS A 179 42.48 25.46 0.82
CA HIS A 179 43.68 26.05 1.39
C HIS A 179 44.81 26.20 0.33
N ASP A 180 45.10 25.14 -0.43
CA ASP A 180 46.12 25.17 -1.49
C ASP A 180 45.81 26.22 -2.57
N LEU A 181 44.54 26.37 -2.95
CA LEU A 181 44.11 27.38 -3.93
C LEU A 181 44.24 28.79 -3.36
N ALA A 182 43.92 28.99 -2.09
CA ALA A 182 44.11 30.28 -1.41
C ALA A 182 45.60 30.67 -1.39
N GLU A 183 46.50 29.74 -1.04
CA GLU A 183 47.94 29.99 -1.03
C GLU A 183 48.48 30.37 -2.41
N ILE A 184 47.97 29.75 -3.49
CA ILE A 184 48.34 30.11 -4.87
C ILE A 184 47.83 31.51 -5.22
N GLN A 185 46.62 31.88 -4.78
CA GLN A 185 46.08 33.23 -5.01
C GLN A 185 46.86 34.29 -4.25
N ASP A 186 47.26 34.01 -3.01
CA ASP A 186 48.06 34.92 -2.19
C ASP A 186 49.45 35.15 -2.82
N ARG A 187 50.13 34.07 -3.26
CA ARG A 187 51.42 34.17 -3.97
C ARG A 187 51.30 34.96 -5.28
N LYS A 188 50.20 34.77 -6.03
CA LYS A 188 49.92 35.56 -7.24
C LYS A 188 49.77 37.04 -6.89
N ALA A 189 49.01 37.37 -5.85
CA ALA A 189 48.78 38.75 -5.43
C ALA A 189 50.10 39.43 -5.00
N GLU A 190 50.96 38.71 -4.28
CA GLU A 190 52.27 39.20 -3.84
C GLU A 190 53.20 39.47 -5.03
N GLN A 191 53.31 38.54 -5.98
CA GLN A 191 54.13 38.72 -7.19
C GLN A 191 53.64 39.86 -8.10
N LEU A 192 52.32 40.05 -8.21
CA LEU A 192 51.76 41.18 -8.96
C LEU A 192 52.10 42.51 -8.28
N LYS A 193 52.03 42.56 -6.95
CA LYS A 193 52.38 43.74 -6.16
C LYS A 193 53.87 44.07 -6.28
N GLU A 194 54.76 43.08 -6.20
CA GLU A 194 56.20 43.26 -6.43
C GLU A 194 56.49 43.80 -7.85
N ALA A 195 55.80 43.27 -8.86
CA ALA A 195 55.93 43.75 -10.24
C ALA A 195 55.45 45.21 -10.40
N ASP A 196 54.37 45.60 -9.69
CA ASP A 196 53.90 46.99 -9.62
C ASP A 196 54.88 47.91 -8.90
N GLU A 197 55.46 47.47 -7.78
CA GLU A 197 56.46 48.24 -7.03
C GLU A 197 57.76 48.44 -7.85
N GLN A 198 58.23 47.39 -8.54
CA GLN A 198 59.36 47.49 -9.47
C GLN A 198 59.08 48.42 -10.65
N TYR A 199 57.89 48.32 -11.25
CA TYR A 199 57.47 49.22 -12.31
C TYR A 199 57.50 50.68 -11.87
N ASN A 200 56.92 50.98 -10.71
CA ASN A 200 56.91 52.34 -10.17
C ASN A 200 58.34 52.85 -9.89
N ALA A 201 59.22 52.00 -9.34
CA ALA A 201 60.61 52.36 -9.10
C ALA A 201 61.40 52.61 -10.40
N ASP A 202 61.21 51.78 -11.42
CA ASP A 202 61.86 51.90 -12.73
C ASP A 202 61.38 53.15 -13.50
N VAL A 203 60.08 53.45 -13.41
CA VAL A 203 59.49 54.68 -13.97
C VAL A 203 60.01 55.91 -13.24
N ASP A 204 60.06 55.91 -11.91
CA ASP A 204 60.60 57.02 -11.14
C ASP A 204 62.07 57.28 -11.49
N ALA A 205 62.88 56.22 -11.57
CA ALA A 205 64.29 56.29 -11.98
C ALA A 205 64.45 56.88 -13.39
N LEU A 206 63.65 56.39 -14.36
CA LEU A 206 63.66 56.88 -15.74
C LEU A 206 63.23 58.34 -15.83
N MET A 207 62.24 58.77 -15.03
CA MET A 207 61.80 60.15 -14.97
C MET A 207 62.84 61.08 -14.32
N THR A 208 63.60 60.62 -13.32
CA THR A 208 64.76 61.37 -12.80
C THR A 208 65.87 61.49 -13.84
N GLU A 209 66.27 60.40 -14.49
CA GLU A 209 67.30 60.42 -15.53
C GLU A 209 66.89 61.31 -16.72
N GLY A 210 65.62 61.22 -17.13
CA GLY A 210 65.04 62.06 -18.18
C GLY A 210 65.03 63.54 -17.81
N ARG A 211 64.66 63.88 -16.56
CA ARG A 211 64.68 65.27 -16.06
C ARG A 211 66.09 65.83 -15.92
N GLU A 212 67.04 65.05 -15.43
CA GLU A 212 68.45 65.46 -15.31
C GLU A 212 69.06 65.71 -16.70
N MET A 213 68.78 64.84 -17.66
CA MET A 213 69.24 65.02 -19.04
C MET A 213 68.53 66.18 -19.75
N GLU A 214 67.22 66.39 -19.49
CA GLU A 214 66.49 67.55 -19.98
C GLU A 214 67.06 68.87 -19.40
N GLN A 215 67.42 68.89 -18.11
CA GLN A 215 68.07 70.04 -17.46
C GLN A 215 69.49 70.28 -18.00
N ASP A 216 70.31 69.24 -18.21
CA ASP A 216 71.66 69.39 -18.80
C ASP A 216 71.57 69.92 -20.24
N LEU A 217 70.63 69.40 -21.05
CA LEU A 217 70.42 69.85 -22.44
C LEU A 217 69.81 71.26 -22.51
N GLN A 218 68.92 71.65 -21.58
CA GLN A 218 68.40 73.02 -21.48
C GLN A 218 69.49 74.03 -21.06
N SER A 219 70.43 73.63 -20.20
CA SER A 219 71.53 74.50 -19.77
C SER A 219 72.58 74.75 -20.85
N ARG A 220 72.65 73.88 -21.88
CA ARG A 220 73.59 73.94 -23.00
C ARG A 220 72.94 74.32 -24.34
N LEU A 221 71.75 74.92 -24.30
CA LEU A 221 71.01 75.34 -25.50
C LEU A 221 71.87 76.29 -26.36
N GLY A 222 72.17 75.91 -27.59
CA GLY A 222 72.99 76.70 -28.53
C GLY A 222 74.50 76.42 -28.53
N GLU A 223 75.00 75.44 -27.76
CA GLU A 223 76.41 74.99 -27.84
C GLU A 223 76.60 73.83 -28.83
N LYS A 224 77.78 73.76 -29.47
CA LYS A 224 78.16 72.67 -30.39
C LYS A 224 78.66 71.44 -29.63
N LEU A 225 78.07 70.28 -29.89
CA LEU A 225 78.40 69.03 -29.20
C LEU A 225 79.87 68.56 -29.42
N LYS A 226 80.61 68.38 -28.32
CA LYS A 226 81.99 67.84 -28.35
C LYS A 226 82.05 66.29 -28.41
N ALA A 227 80.98 65.60 -28.04
CA ALA A 227 80.86 64.15 -28.05
C ALA A 227 79.41 63.71 -28.35
N LYS A 228 79.21 62.43 -28.70
CA LYS A 228 77.90 61.83 -28.97
C LYS A 228 77.08 61.76 -27.67
N HIS A 229 75.87 62.33 -27.66
CA HIS A 229 74.92 62.12 -26.57
C HIS A 229 73.96 60.97 -26.94
N VAL A 230 73.89 59.97 -26.07
CA VAL A 230 73.05 58.77 -26.21
C VAL A 230 72.23 58.63 -24.93
N PHE A 231 70.93 58.40 -25.06
CA PHE A 231 70.06 58.04 -23.92
C PHE A 231 69.62 56.59 -24.05
N ARG A 232 70.13 55.75 -23.15
CA ARG A 232 69.93 54.30 -22.96
C ARG A 232 70.14 53.38 -24.18
N ASP A 233 69.85 53.81 -25.41
CA ASP A 233 70.30 53.25 -26.70
C ASP A 233 69.95 54.14 -27.91
N GLU A 234 69.17 55.22 -27.74
CA GLU A 234 68.84 56.16 -28.81
C GLU A 234 69.86 57.30 -28.89
N THR A 235 70.35 57.58 -30.12
CA THR A 235 71.32 58.66 -30.36
C THR A 235 70.59 59.98 -30.53
N LEU A 236 70.74 60.88 -29.56
CA LEU A 236 70.01 62.15 -29.52
C LEU A 236 70.64 63.24 -30.41
N ALA A 237 71.98 63.23 -30.60
CA ALA A 237 72.70 64.14 -31.50
C ALA A 237 74.10 63.62 -31.84
N GLN A 238 74.61 63.94 -33.04
CA GLN A 238 75.97 63.56 -33.48
C GLN A 238 76.99 64.65 -33.16
N ARG A 239 78.28 64.30 -33.28
CA ARG A 239 79.39 65.22 -32.97
C ARG A 239 79.41 66.38 -33.97
N GLY A 240 79.07 67.58 -33.51
CA GLY A 240 79.09 68.81 -34.31
C GLY A 240 77.74 69.49 -34.53
N ASP A 241 76.63 68.86 -34.12
CA ASP A 241 75.28 69.42 -34.24
C ASP A 241 75.01 70.50 -33.17
N GLU A 242 74.11 71.46 -33.48
CA GLU A 242 73.62 72.46 -32.53
C GLU A 242 72.39 71.94 -31.79
N ILE A 243 72.33 72.17 -30.47
CA ILE A 243 71.21 71.72 -29.62
C ILE A 243 69.98 72.58 -29.93
N THR A 244 69.03 72.04 -30.71
CA THR A 244 67.76 72.70 -31.09
C THR A 244 66.57 72.16 -30.28
N GLN A 245 65.40 72.81 -30.37
CA GLN A 245 64.16 72.28 -29.77
C GLN A 245 63.78 70.88 -30.29
N GLU A 246 64.28 70.47 -31.46
CA GLU A 246 64.10 69.13 -32.01
C GLU A 246 64.85 68.06 -31.19
N THR A 247 66.04 68.38 -30.65
CA THR A 247 66.78 67.45 -29.77
C THR A 247 66.07 67.21 -28.43
N LEU A 248 65.33 68.20 -27.92
CA LEU A 248 64.47 68.05 -26.75
C LEU A 248 63.19 67.25 -27.06
N ALA A 249 62.66 67.36 -28.28
CA ALA A 249 61.54 66.54 -28.74
C ALA A 249 61.98 65.06 -28.89
N SER A 250 63.16 64.81 -29.46
CA SER A 250 63.74 63.45 -29.54
C SER A 250 64.05 62.86 -28.17
N LEU A 251 64.46 63.66 -27.18
CA LEU A 251 64.59 63.18 -25.79
C LEU A 251 63.23 62.78 -25.21
N LYS A 252 62.18 63.58 -25.42
CA LYS A 252 60.83 63.27 -24.94
C LYS A 252 60.26 62.02 -25.61
N GLU A 253 60.52 61.86 -26.90
CA GLU A 253 60.15 60.67 -27.66
C GLU A 253 60.92 59.44 -27.18
N ALA A 254 62.23 59.54 -26.93
CA ALA A 254 63.07 58.47 -26.37
C ALA A 254 62.65 58.06 -24.94
N VAL A 255 62.25 59.03 -24.11
CA VAL A 255 61.70 58.77 -22.77
C VAL A 255 60.35 58.08 -22.90
N SER A 256 59.47 58.52 -23.81
CA SER A 256 58.18 57.86 -24.04
C SER A 256 58.29 56.45 -24.64
N SER A 257 59.27 56.21 -25.53
CA SER A 257 59.56 54.87 -26.09
C SER A 257 60.09 53.93 -25.02
N SER A 258 60.96 54.45 -24.13
CA SER A 258 61.49 53.71 -22.99
C SER A 258 60.42 53.42 -21.93
N MET A 259 59.49 54.35 -21.69
CA MET A 259 58.31 54.11 -20.82
C MET A 259 57.39 53.04 -21.41
N ALA A 260 57.08 53.11 -22.71
CA ALA A 260 56.26 52.09 -23.37
C ALA A 260 56.92 50.70 -23.34
N ALA A 261 58.25 50.63 -23.48
CA ALA A 261 59.00 49.38 -23.35
C ALA A 261 58.97 48.82 -21.92
N LEU A 262 59.04 49.68 -20.90
CA LEU A 262 58.90 49.29 -19.49
C LEU A 262 57.47 48.82 -19.17
N GLU A 263 56.45 49.54 -19.64
CA GLU A 263 55.04 49.15 -19.51
C GLU A 263 54.78 47.78 -20.15
N GLN A 264 55.30 47.56 -21.36
CA GLN A 264 55.14 46.29 -22.07
C GLN A 264 55.89 45.15 -21.36
N GLY A 265 57.12 45.39 -20.88
CA GLY A 265 57.87 44.39 -20.13
C GLY A 265 57.24 44.00 -18.79
N VAL A 266 56.57 44.93 -18.11
CA VAL A 266 55.83 44.64 -16.88
C VAL A 266 54.49 43.97 -17.19
N ALA A 267 53.81 44.36 -18.26
CA ALA A 267 52.60 43.68 -18.72
C ALA A 267 52.88 42.22 -19.07
N ASP A 268 53.99 41.93 -19.76
CA ASP A 268 54.42 40.57 -20.08
C ASP A 268 54.75 39.76 -18.80
N LYS A 269 55.49 40.34 -17.85
CA LYS A 269 55.76 39.70 -16.54
C LYS A 269 54.47 39.41 -15.76
N LYS A 270 53.51 40.33 -15.75
CA LYS A 270 52.21 40.13 -15.08
C LYS A 270 51.37 39.05 -15.77
N ALA A 271 51.38 39.01 -17.11
CA ALA A 271 50.73 37.97 -17.89
C ALA A 271 51.34 36.59 -17.59
N ASP A 272 52.67 36.49 -17.50
CA ASP A 272 53.38 35.27 -17.13
C ASP A 272 53.03 34.80 -15.71
N VAL A 273 53.07 35.70 -14.72
CA VAL A 273 52.67 35.39 -13.32
C VAL A 273 51.21 34.90 -13.28
N GLN A 274 50.33 35.52 -14.05
CA GLN A 274 48.93 35.12 -14.12
C GLN A 274 48.76 33.74 -14.76
N LEU A 275 49.43 33.47 -15.89
CA LEU A 275 49.44 32.16 -16.55
C LEU A 275 50.00 31.06 -15.64
N MET A 276 51.09 31.33 -14.92
CA MET A 276 51.70 30.37 -14.00
C MET A 276 50.77 30.05 -12.82
N ALA A 277 50.12 31.06 -12.23
CA ALA A 277 49.17 30.86 -11.13
C ALA A 277 47.91 30.12 -11.57
N GLU A 278 47.40 30.40 -12.78
CA GLU A 278 46.26 29.69 -13.37
C GLU A 278 46.62 28.23 -13.68
N ALA A 279 47.80 27.97 -14.26
CA ALA A 279 48.29 26.62 -14.49
C ALA A 279 48.49 25.82 -13.20
N ALA A 280 49.07 26.43 -12.16
CA ALA A 280 49.25 25.81 -10.85
C ALA A 280 47.91 25.50 -10.16
N SER A 281 46.96 26.43 -10.24
CA SER A 281 45.59 26.23 -9.72
C SER A 281 44.88 25.09 -10.44
N GLN A 282 45.00 25.05 -11.77
CA GLN A 282 44.42 23.99 -12.59
C GLN A 282 45.05 22.63 -12.29
N GLN A 283 46.36 22.56 -12.15
CA GLN A 283 47.08 21.34 -11.79
C GLN A 283 46.63 20.79 -10.42
N LYS A 284 46.45 21.66 -9.42
CA LYS A 284 45.94 21.28 -8.09
C LYS A 284 44.49 20.79 -8.16
N ARG A 285 43.64 21.47 -8.93
CA ARG A 285 42.25 21.03 -9.17
C ARG A 285 42.20 19.67 -9.85
N ASP A 286 43.02 19.44 -10.87
CA ASP A 286 43.05 18.18 -11.61
C ASP A 286 43.59 17.03 -10.75
N ALA A 287 44.61 17.28 -9.92
CA ALA A 287 45.14 16.32 -8.97
C ALA A 287 44.09 15.95 -7.90
N ALA A 288 43.47 16.96 -7.27
CA ALA A 288 42.40 16.74 -6.30
C ALA A 288 41.19 16.05 -6.93
N HIS A 289 40.81 16.41 -8.16
CA HIS A 289 39.76 15.74 -8.89
C HIS A 289 40.09 14.25 -9.10
N LYS A 290 41.32 13.92 -9.51
CA LYS A 290 41.74 12.52 -9.71
C LYS A 290 41.69 11.69 -8.41
N GLU A 291 41.95 12.31 -7.26
CA GLU A 291 41.87 11.65 -5.95
C GLU A 291 40.44 11.60 -5.38
N LEU A 292 39.66 12.67 -5.55
CA LEU A 292 38.30 12.81 -5.02
C LEU A 292 37.28 12.02 -5.84
N GLN A 293 37.44 11.92 -7.16
CA GLN A 293 36.50 11.20 -8.03
C GLN A 293 36.22 9.76 -7.56
N PRO A 294 37.21 8.87 -7.34
CA PRO A 294 36.91 7.52 -6.88
C PRO A 294 36.23 7.48 -5.50
N MET A 295 36.54 8.42 -4.60
CA MET A 295 35.88 8.51 -3.30
C MET A 295 34.43 8.99 -3.43
N ARG A 296 34.17 9.96 -4.33
CA ARG A 296 32.82 10.44 -4.67
C ARG A 296 31.99 9.36 -5.34
N ASP A 297 32.58 8.62 -6.28
CA ASP A 297 31.94 7.48 -6.93
C ASP A 297 31.58 6.39 -5.91
N GLN A 298 32.48 6.11 -4.96
CA GLN A 298 32.20 5.15 -3.88
C GLN A 298 31.09 5.64 -2.94
N ALA A 299 31.11 6.91 -2.53
CA ALA A 299 30.05 7.49 -1.70
C ALA A 299 28.70 7.48 -2.43
N ALA A 300 28.67 7.86 -3.71
CA ALA A 300 27.48 7.82 -4.54
C ALA A 300 26.95 6.38 -4.71
N ALA A 301 27.84 5.40 -4.88
CA ALA A 301 27.47 3.99 -4.97
C ALA A 301 26.89 3.45 -3.65
N ILE A 302 27.41 3.87 -2.50
CA ILE A 302 26.85 3.53 -1.18
C ILE A 302 25.45 4.11 -1.04
N ARG A 303 25.26 5.39 -1.38
CA ARG A 303 23.95 6.06 -1.32
C ARG A 303 22.93 5.38 -2.24
N ASP A 304 23.31 5.07 -3.48
CA ASP A 304 22.45 4.35 -4.42
C ASP A 304 22.13 2.93 -3.93
N ALA A 305 23.08 2.24 -3.28
CA ALA A 305 22.84 0.93 -2.68
C ALA A 305 21.82 1.00 -1.53
N VAL A 306 21.94 1.98 -0.63
CA VAL A 306 20.94 2.23 0.44
C VAL A 306 19.59 2.55 -0.17
N GLN A 307 19.53 3.45 -1.14
CA GLN A 307 18.27 3.82 -1.78
C GLN A 307 17.59 2.64 -2.47
N LYS A 308 18.37 1.74 -3.10
CA LYS A 308 17.86 0.48 -3.68
C LYS A 308 17.33 -0.48 -2.62
N GLU A 309 17.94 -0.54 -1.45
CA GLU A 309 17.50 -1.36 -0.31
C GLU A 309 16.10 -0.96 0.16
N TYR A 310 15.85 0.35 0.33
CA TYR A 310 14.56 0.88 0.78
C TYR A 310 13.54 1.13 -0.35
N GLN A 311 13.96 1.04 -1.61
CA GLN A 311 13.09 1.31 -2.76
C GLN A 311 11.77 0.49 -2.77
N PRO A 312 11.75 -0.80 -2.39
CA PRO A 312 10.51 -1.56 -2.31
C PRO A 312 9.52 -0.97 -1.30
N LEU A 313 10.00 -0.54 -0.14
CA LEU A 313 9.19 0.08 0.93
C LEU A 313 8.60 1.40 0.46
N VAL A 314 9.43 2.27 -0.11
CA VAL A 314 8.99 3.57 -0.67
C VAL A 314 7.94 3.36 -1.77
N LYS A 315 8.22 2.47 -2.73
CA LYS A 315 7.28 2.15 -3.83
C LYS A 315 5.97 1.55 -3.32
N TRP A 316 6.01 0.77 -2.25
CA TRP A 316 4.82 0.20 -1.67
C TRP A 316 3.98 1.28 -0.99
N LEU A 317 4.60 2.11 -0.14
CA LEU A 317 3.92 3.17 0.59
C LEU A 317 3.33 4.23 -0.35
N ASP A 318 4.06 4.62 -1.40
CA ASP A 318 3.58 5.57 -2.42
C ASP A 318 2.35 5.04 -3.20
N LYS A 319 2.32 3.74 -3.47
CA LYS A 319 1.20 3.10 -4.18
C LYS A 319 0.02 2.75 -3.28
N LEU A 320 0.24 2.71 -1.97
CA LEU A 320 -0.78 2.33 -1.00
C LEU A 320 -1.83 3.43 -0.90
N ARG A 321 -3.03 3.19 -1.42
CA ARG A 321 -4.17 4.11 -1.34
C ARG A 321 -5.34 3.43 -0.66
N ASP A 322 -6.28 4.22 -0.15
CA ASP A 322 -7.51 3.64 0.40
C ASP A 322 -8.23 2.80 -0.68
N PRO A 323 -8.60 1.53 -0.37
CA PRO A 323 -9.21 0.64 -1.35
C PRO A 323 -10.49 1.17 -1.99
N ILE A 324 -11.24 2.01 -1.27
CA ILE A 324 -12.51 2.58 -1.73
C ILE A 324 -12.26 3.69 -2.73
N GLU A 325 -11.28 4.55 -2.46
CA GLU A 325 -10.91 5.66 -3.34
C GLU A 325 -10.22 5.17 -4.61
N ALA A 326 -9.26 4.26 -4.46
CA ALA A 326 -8.48 3.72 -5.57
C ALA A 326 -9.23 2.66 -6.39
N ASP A 327 -10.36 2.15 -5.89
CA ASP A 327 -11.14 1.05 -6.48
C ASP A 327 -10.26 -0.18 -6.82
N ASN A 328 -9.25 -0.42 -5.98
CA ASN A 328 -8.30 -1.51 -6.10
C ASN A 328 -7.83 -1.93 -4.70
N LEU A 329 -7.91 -3.24 -4.42
CA LEU A 329 -7.51 -3.80 -3.13
C LEU A 329 -6.05 -4.25 -3.14
N ALA A 330 -5.25 -3.70 -2.24
CA ALA A 330 -3.92 -4.19 -1.96
C ALA A 330 -3.98 -5.47 -1.11
N VAL A 331 -3.23 -6.49 -1.51
CA VAL A 331 -3.19 -7.79 -0.85
C VAL A 331 -1.74 -8.08 -0.45
N LEU A 332 -1.54 -8.54 0.78
CA LEU A 332 -0.23 -8.75 1.39
C LEU A 332 -0.04 -10.23 1.76
N THR A 333 1.18 -10.73 1.59
CA THR A 333 1.63 -12.01 2.16
C THR A 333 1.91 -11.88 3.66
N GLU A 334 2.11 -13.00 4.35
CA GLU A 334 2.41 -12.98 5.80
C GLU A 334 3.71 -12.23 6.12
N ALA A 335 4.75 -12.40 5.30
CA ALA A 335 6.03 -11.72 5.48
C ALA A 335 5.89 -10.20 5.27
N GLU A 336 5.27 -9.80 4.15
CA GLU A 336 5.02 -8.39 3.84
C GLU A 336 4.13 -7.73 4.90
N PHE A 337 3.06 -8.40 5.34
CA PHE A 337 2.18 -7.85 6.38
C PHE A 337 2.94 -7.61 7.67
N ARG A 338 3.74 -8.58 8.14
CA ARG A 338 4.50 -8.42 9.37
C ARG A 338 5.54 -7.29 9.29
N GLU A 339 6.26 -7.21 8.17
CA GLU A 339 7.25 -6.17 7.94
C GLU A 339 6.60 -4.77 7.88
N TYR A 340 5.49 -4.63 7.16
CA TYR A 340 4.81 -3.35 7.02
C TYR A 340 4.01 -2.98 8.26
N GLU A 341 3.47 -3.93 9.02
CA GLU A 341 2.77 -3.65 10.29
C GLU A 341 3.76 -3.16 11.36
N GLU A 342 4.96 -3.73 11.43
CA GLU A 342 6.01 -3.32 12.37
C GLU A 342 6.48 -1.87 12.10
N ARG A 343 6.60 -1.49 10.83
CA ARG A 343 7.06 -0.14 10.43
C ARG A 343 5.92 0.89 10.31
N PHE A 344 4.76 0.47 9.81
CA PHE A 344 3.67 1.36 9.35
C PHE A 344 2.30 1.00 9.92
N GLY A 345 2.22 0.34 11.09
CA GLY A 345 0.96 -0.10 11.69
C GLY A 345 -0.09 1.00 11.95
N LEU A 346 0.32 2.27 12.00
CA LEU A 346 -0.60 3.42 12.10
C LEU A 346 -1.13 3.92 10.75
N VAL A 347 -0.45 3.56 9.64
CA VAL A 347 -0.77 4.04 8.30
C VAL A 347 -1.94 3.27 7.70
N PHE A 348 -2.01 1.96 7.94
CA PHE A 348 -3.01 1.11 7.33
C PHE A 348 -3.54 0.07 8.30
N LYS A 349 -4.77 -0.38 8.05
CA LYS A 349 -5.32 -1.58 8.66
C LYS A 349 -5.43 -2.65 7.60
N ALA A 350 -5.03 -3.87 7.93
CA ALA A 350 -5.25 -5.02 7.08
C ALA A 350 -5.84 -6.17 7.89
N GLY A 351 -6.59 -7.03 7.21
CA GLY A 351 -7.24 -8.18 7.82
C GLY A 351 -7.34 -9.36 6.87
N MET A 352 -7.83 -10.48 7.38
CA MET A 352 -8.08 -11.68 6.60
C MET A 352 -9.55 -12.11 6.69
N GLY A 353 -9.92 -13.04 5.81
CA GLY A 353 -11.20 -13.73 5.88
C GLY A 353 -12.38 -12.87 5.44
N ALA A 354 -13.57 -13.37 5.74
CA ALA A 354 -14.82 -12.68 5.44
C ALA A 354 -15.03 -11.41 6.30
N GLU A 355 -14.33 -11.29 7.43
CA GLU A 355 -14.37 -10.13 8.32
C GLU A 355 -13.74 -8.89 7.65
N ALA A 356 -12.56 -9.06 7.03
CA ALA A 356 -11.94 -7.98 6.26
C ALA A 356 -12.82 -7.59 5.06
N VAL A 357 -13.37 -8.58 4.34
CA VAL A 357 -14.31 -8.33 3.24
C VAL A 357 -15.55 -7.58 3.72
N LEU A 358 -16.12 -7.94 4.87
CA LEU A 358 -17.26 -7.25 5.46
C LEU A 358 -16.95 -5.78 5.75
N SER A 359 -15.81 -5.49 6.38
CA SER A 359 -15.40 -4.12 6.71
C SER A 359 -15.29 -3.21 5.48
N ILE A 360 -14.84 -3.77 4.35
CA ILE A 360 -14.76 -3.04 3.07
C ILE A 360 -16.16 -2.84 2.48
N LEU A 361 -17.01 -3.87 2.50
CA LEU A 361 -18.38 -3.80 1.96
C LEU A 361 -19.28 -2.83 2.73
N GLU A 362 -19.07 -2.66 4.05
CA GLU A 362 -19.85 -1.73 4.88
C GLU A 362 -19.55 -0.27 4.58
N ARG A 363 -18.31 0.05 4.17
CA ARG A 363 -17.88 1.40 3.81
C ARG A 363 -18.14 1.74 2.33
N LEU A 364 -18.55 0.76 1.52
CA LEU A 364 -18.70 0.93 0.07
C LEU A 364 -19.95 1.74 -0.29
N ASP A 365 -19.76 2.94 -0.85
CA ASP A 365 -20.85 3.70 -1.47
C ASP A 365 -21.11 3.24 -2.91
N LEU A 366 -22.28 2.62 -3.11
CA LEU A 366 -22.72 2.14 -4.41
C LEU A 366 -23.04 3.27 -5.40
N SER A 367 -23.45 4.45 -4.92
CA SER A 367 -23.78 5.58 -5.79
C SER A 367 -22.51 6.17 -6.39
N ALA A 368 -21.53 6.52 -5.54
CA ALA A 368 -20.22 6.98 -5.99
C ALA A 368 -19.52 5.94 -6.89
N LEU A 369 -19.60 4.65 -6.57
CA LEU A 369 -19.04 3.60 -7.42
C LEU A 369 -19.73 3.51 -8.79
N SER A 370 -21.06 3.67 -8.85
CA SER A 370 -21.80 3.66 -10.12
C SER A 370 -21.38 4.81 -11.03
N GLU A 371 -21.25 6.02 -10.49
CA GLU A 371 -20.80 7.21 -11.23
C GLU A 371 -19.39 7.03 -11.78
N ARG A 372 -18.44 6.55 -10.96
CA ARG A 372 -17.07 6.25 -11.39
C ARG A 372 -17.03 5.22 -12.52
N LEU A 373 -17.79 4.13 -12.39
CA LEU A 373 -17.85 3.09 -13.41
C LEU A 373 -18.52 3.57 -14.70
N HIS A 374 -19.45 4.52 -14.61
CA HIS A 374 -20.05 5.16 -15.79
C HIS A 374 -19.03 5.98 -16.57
N VAL A 375 -18.22 6.79 -15.89
CA VAL A 375 -17.11 7.56 -16.49
C VAL A 375 -16.08 6.62 -17.10
N GLU A 376 -15.62 5.61 -16.35
CA GLU A 376 -14.62 4.65 -16.84
C GLU A 376 -15.12 3.91 -18.09
N MET A 377 -16.41 3.56 -18.16
CA MET A 377 -17.00 2.91 -19.32
C MET A 377 -17.04 3.80 -20.56
N GLN A 378 -17.15 5.13 -20.40
CA GLN A 378 -17.16 6.09 -21.51
C GLN A 378 -15.75 6.38 -22.02
N GLU A 379 -14.78 6.54 -21.12
CA GLU A 379 -13.39 6.88 -21.47
C GLU A 379 -12.59 5.69 -22.00
N THR A 380 -12.87 4.48 -21.51
CA THR A 380 -12.06 3.30 -21.85
C THR A 380 -12.69 2.47 -22.97
N SER A 381 -11.86 1.76 -23.74
CA SER A 381 -12.30 0.88 -24.82
C SER A 381 -11.81 -0.57 -24.60
N GLY A 382 -12.31 -1.50 -25.42
CA GLY A 382 -11.86 -2.90 -25.40
C GLY A 382 -12.20 -3.70 -24.14
N GLN A 383 -11.20 -4.35 -23.53
CA GLN A 383 -11.38 -5.24 -22.38
C GLN A 383 -11.77 -4.50 -21.10
N ARG A 384 -11.22 -3.29 -20.88
CA ARG A 384 -11.48 -2.48 -19.70
C ARG A 384 -12.94 -2.04 -19.63
N ARG A 385 -13.49 -1.55 -20.75
CA ARG A 385 -14.92 -1.26 -20.90
C ARG A 385 -15.82 -2.47 -20.62
N LYS A 386 -15.44 -3.67 -21.09
CA LYS A 386 -16.19 -4.90 -20.82
C LYS A 386 -16.19 -5.27 -19.34
N LYS A 387 -15.07 -5.04 -18.63
CA LYS A 387 -14.96 -5.26 -17.17
C LYS A 387 -15.87 -4.26 -16.44
N ALA A 388 -15.71 -2.96 -16.70
CA ALA A 388 -16.53 -1.89 -16.12
C ALA A 388 -18.04 -2.13 -16.34
N THR A 389 -18.45 -2.52 -17.55
CA THR A 389 -19.86 -2.85 -17.87
C THR A 389 -20.40 -4.00 -16.99
N LYS A 390 -19.60 -5.06 -16.77
CA LYS A 390 -20.01 -6.20 -15.92
C LYS A 390 -20.09 -5.80 -14.45
N ARG A 391 -19.17 -4.96 -13.98
CA ARG A 391 -19.17 -4.42 -12.60
C ARG A 391 -20.37 -3.52 -12.37
N LEU A 392 -20.59 -2.54 -13.25
CA LEU A 392 -21.71 -1.61 -13.21
C LEU A 392 -23.05 -2.33 -13.17
N ARG A 393 -23.21 -3.43 -13.93
CA ARG A 393 -24.43 -4.25 -13.88
C ARG A 393 -24.72 -4.78 -12.48
N VAL A 394 -23.71 -5.22 -11.73
CA VAL A 394 -23.87 -5.73 -10.37
C VAL A 394 -24.21 -4.57 -9.42
N VAL A 395 -23.50 -3.45 -9.52
CA VAL A 395 -23.72 -2.25 -8.71
C VAL A 395 -25.15 -1.72 -8.90
N GLU A 396 -25.59 -1.52 -10.14
CA GLU A 396 -26.93 -1.07 -10.47
C GLU A 396 -28.02 -2.05 -10.03
N SER A 397 -27.75 -3.37 -10.09
CA SER A 397 -28.68 -4.37 -9.58
C SER A 397 -28.88 -4.25 -8.06
N LEU A 398 -27.80 -3.97 -7.30
CA LEU A 398 -27.87 -3.76 -5.86
C LEU A 398 -28.61 -2.46 -5.52
N ARG A 399 -28.26 -1.35 -6.19
CA ARG A 399 -28.94 -0.05 -6.03
C ARG A 399 -30.45 -0.14 -6.28
N LYS A 400 -30.85 -0.69 -7.43
CA LYS A 400 -32.28 -0.80 -7.82
C LYS A 400 -33.08 -1.72 -6.91
N SER A 401 -32.44 -2.76 -6.37
CA SER A 401 -33.12 -3.73 -5.51
C SER A 401 -33.18 -3.32 -4.04
N GLY A 402 -32.41 -2.31 -3.63
CA GLY A 402 -32.24 -1.90 -2.23
C GLY A 402 -31.47 -2.91 -1.38
N ASN A 403 -30.82 -3.89 -2.01
CA ASN A 403 -30.01 -4.87 -1.29
C ASN A 403 -28.64 -4.26 -0.97
N ARG A 404 -28.21 -4.40 0.28
CA ARG A 404 -26.87 -3.97 0.65
C ARG A 404 -25.81 -5.06 0.33
N PRO A 405 -24.58 -4.69 -0.06
CA PRO A 405 -23.54 -5.66 -0.39
C PRO A 405 -23.10 -6.54 0.78
N ASP A 406 -23.10 -5.99 2.00
CA ASP A 406 -22.70 -6.69 3.23
C ASP A 406 -23.57 -7.93 3.51
N TRP A 407 -24.81 -8.00 2.99
CA TRP A 407 -25.68 -9.17 3.13
C TRP A 407 -25.18 -10.42 2.39
N MET A 408 -24.13 -10.30 1.55
CA MET A 408 -23.42 -11.45 0.99
C MET A 408 -22.52 -12.15 2.01
N ILE A 409 -22.28 -11.51 3.16
CA ILE A 409 -21.58 -12.06 4.32
C ILE A 409 -22.61 -12.48 5.37
N ILE A 410 -22.49 -13.71 5.84
CA ILE A 410 -23.38 -14.35 6.81
C ILE A 410 -22.78 -14.17 8.20
N THR A 411 -23.48 -13.45 9.06
CA THR A 411 -23.25 -13.42 10.51
C THR A 411 -24.26 -14.27 11.26
N GLU A 412 -25.49 -14.35 10.72
CA GLU A 412 -26.58 -15.17 11.23
C GLU A 412 -26.94 -16.23 10.19
N LEU A 413 -26.74 -17.52 10.52
CA LEU A 413 -27.00 -18.63 9.60
C LEU A 413 -28.38 -19.26 9.87
N PRO A 414 -29.32 -19.29 8.90
CA PRO A 414 -30.62 -19.90 9.11
C PRO A 414 -30.53 -21.43 9.18
N VAL A 415 -31.34 -22.00 10.08
CA VAL A 415 -31.51 -23.45 10.27
C VAL A 415 -32.88 -23.86 9.76
N LEU A 416 -32.90 -24.77 8.79
CA LEU A 416 -34.15 -25.29 8.23
C LEU A 416 -35.02 -25.97 9.31
N PRO A 417 -36.35 -25.92 9.17
CA PRO A 417 -37.27 -26.67 10.02
C PRO A 417 -36.95 -28.17 10.02
N PRO A 418 -37.01 -28.85 11.19
CA PRO A 418 -36.55 -30.23 11.35
C PRO A 418 -37.31 -31.25 10.49
N ASP A 419 -38.58 -31.01 10.20
CA ASP A 419 -39.38 -31.92 9.38
C ASP A 419 -38.97 -31.89 7.89
N LEU A 420 -38.25 -30.84 7.45
CA LEU A 420 -37.62 -30.79 6.13
C LEU A 420 -36.26 -31.51 6.10
N ARG A 421 -35.74 -31.90 7.27
CA ARG A 421 -34.48 -32.63 7.47
C ARG A 421 -34.66 -33.77 8.50
N PRO A 422 -35.56 -34.74 8.23
CA PRO A 422 -36.02 -35.68 9.25
C PRO A 422 -34.92 -36.64 9.72
N MET A 423 -35.13 -37.16 10.93
CA MET A 423 -34.42 -38.29 11.51
C MET A 423 -35.46 -39.35 11.85
N VAL A 424 -35.37 -40.50 11.18
CA VAL A 424 -36.37 -41.58 11.27
C VAL A 424 -35.71 -42.82 11.84
N GLN A 425 -36.38 -43.47 12.78
CA GLN A 425 -35.95 -44.76 13.31
C GLN A 425 -36.31 -45.86 12.31
N LEU A 426 -35.33 -46.69 11.96
CA LEU A 426 -35.52 -47.88 11.14
C LEU A 426 -35.79 -49.11 12.02
N GLU A 427 -36.29 -50.17 11.39
CA GLU A 427 -36.39 -51.49 12.01
C GLU A 427 -34.99 -51.95 12.48
N GLY A 428 -34.88 -52.39 13.74
CA GLY A 428 -33.61 -52.73 14.38
C GLY A 428 -32.93 -51.59 15.16
N GLY A 429 -33.63 -50.48 15.42
CA GLY A 429 -33.16 -49.42 16.32
C GLY A 429 -32.09 -48.50 15.74
N ARG A 430 -31.76 -48.64 14.45
CA ARG A 430 -30.89 -47.72 13.71
C ARG A 430 -31.65 -46.45 13.35
N PHE A 431 -30.93 -45.36 13.09
CA PHE A 431 -31.52 -44.10 12.63
C PHE A 431 -31.06 -43.77 11.22
N ALA A 432 -32.00 -43.39 10.36
CA ALA A 432 -31.73 -42.72 9.10
C ALA A 432 -31.83 -41.20 9.34
N THR A 433 -30.76 -40.48 9.04
CA THR A 433 -30.68 -39.02 9.20
C THR A 433 -30.50 -38.35 7.86
N SER A 434 -31.15 -37.20 7.66
CA SER A 434 -30.79 -36.31 6.54
C SER A 434 -29.34 -35.82 6.66
N ASP A 435 -28.60 -35.84 5.55
CA ASP A 435 -27.23 -35.33 5.43
C ASP A 435 -27.07 -33.89 5.95
N LEU A 436 -28.12 -33.08 5.81
CA LEU A 436 -28.14 -31.69 6.31
C LEU A 436 -27.85 -31.61 7.81
N ASN A 437 -28.33 -32.59 8.59
CA ASN A 437 -28.10 -32.58 10.03
C ASN A 437 -26.61 -32.71 10.33
N ASP A 438 -25.88 -33.56 9.61
CA ASP A 438 -24.42 -33.70 9.80
C ASP A 438 -23.66 -32.45 9.36
N LEU A 439 -24.11 -31.78 8.29
CA LEU A 439 -23.55 -30.51 7.85
C LEU A 439 -23.79 -29.39 8.88
N TYR A 440 -25.00 -29.26 9.41
CA TYR A 440 -25.30 -28.33 10.50
C TYR A 440 -24.50 -28.63 11.77
N ARG A 441 -24.38 -29.90 12.16
CA ARG A 441 -23.56 -30.32 13.31
C ARG A 441 -22.11 -29.90 13.16
N ARG A 442 -21.53 -30.04 11.96
CA ARG A 442 -20.17 -29.58 11.67
C ARG A 442 -20.05 -28.07 11.88
N VAL A 443 -20.99 -27.27 11.36
CA VAL A 443 -20.99 -25.81 11.56
C VAL A 443 -21.06 -25.46 13.05
N ILE A 444 -22.02 -26.02 13.79
CA ILE A 444 -22.21 -25.74 15.22
C ILE A 444 -20.97 -26.12 16.02
N ASN A 445 -20.37 -27.29 15.76
CA ASN A 445 -19.15 -27.73 16.43
C ASN A 445 -17.97 -26.78 16.20
N ARG A 446 -17.77 -26.32 14.96
CA ARG A 446 -16.72 -25.35 14.62
C ARG A 446 -16.98 -24.00 15.26
N ASN A 447 -18.22 -23.52 15.21
CA ASN A 447 -18.63 -22.26 15.81
C ASN A 447 -18.41 -22.26 17.33
N ASN A 448 -18.86 -23.30 18.03
CA ASN A 448 -18.71 -23.43 19.48
C ASN A 448 -17.25 -23.61 19.89
N ARG A 449 -16.43 -24.29 19.07
CA ARG A 449 -14.99 -24.37 19.27
C ARG A 449 -14.34 -23.00 19.11
N LEU A 450 -14.70 -22.24 18.08
CA LEU A 450 -14.21 -20.88 17.86
C LEU A 450 -14.60 -19.94 19.02
N LYS A 451 -15.87 -19.96 19.47
CA LYS A 451 -16.32 -19.18 20.66
C LYS A 451 -15.46 -19.49 21.89
N ARG A 452 -15.17 -20.77 22.15
CA ARG A 452 -14.29 -21.18 23.26
C ARG A 452 -12.85 -20.70 23.09
N LEU A 453 -12.28 -20.82 21.89
CA LEU A 453 -10.91 -20.37 21.61
C LEU A 453 -10.75 -18.86 21.79
N LEU A 454 -11.75 -18.06 21.37
CA LEU A 454 -11.77 -16.62 21.59
C LEU A 454 -11.81 -16.28 23.08
N ASN A 455 -12.66 -16.94 23.86
CA ASN A 455 -12.76 -16.70 25.31
C ASN A 455 -11.49 -17.08 26.07
N LEU A 456 -10.72 -18.04 25.56
CA LEU A 456 -9.45 -18.47 26.16
C LEU A 456 -8.25 -17.63 25.71
N GLY A 457 -8.43 -16.66 24.80
CA GLY A 457 -7.33 -15.87 24.25
C GLY A 457 -6.32 -16.73 23.47
N ALA A 458 -6.78 -17.74 22.73
CA ALA A 458 -5.90 -18.61 21.96
C ALA A 458 -5.06 -17.83 20.93
N PRO A 459 -3.83 -18.27 20.59
CA PRO A 459 -3.00 -17.63 19.58
C PRO A 459 -3.72 -17.45 18.23
N GLU A 460 -3.42 -16.36 17.53
CA GLU A 460 -4.11 -16.00 16.28
C GLU A 460 -4.06 -17.09 15.21
N ILE A 461 -2.95 -17.83 15.09
CA ILE A 461 -2.81 -18.92 14.11
C ILE A 461 -3.90 -19.98 14.32
N ILE A 462 -4.23 -20.30 15.59
CA ILE A 462 -5.28 -21.28 15.92
C ILE A 462 -6.66 -20.70 15.61
N ILE A 463 -6.89 -19.43 15.95
CA ILE A 463 -8.14 -18.73 15.65
C ILE A 463 -8.37 -18.66 14.13
N ARG A 464 -7.36 -18.28 13.34
CA ARG A 464 -7.41 -18.19 11.87
C ARG A 464 -7.75 -19.54 11.26
N ASN A 465 -7.11 -20.61 11.73
CA ASN A 465 -7.43 -21.95 11.24
C ASN A 465 -8.87 -22.36 11.59
N GLU A 466 -9.36 -22.06 12.80
CA GLU A 466 -10.75 -22.39 13.16
C GLU A 466 -11.78 -21.52 12.39
N LYS A 467 -11.49 -20.23 12.15
CA LYS A 467 -12.29 -19.36 11.26
C LYS A 467 -12.33 -19.93 9.83
N ARG A 468 -11.20 -20.39 9.28
CA ARG A 468 -11.13 -21.07 7.96
C ARG A 468 -11.99 -22.34 7.95
N MET A 469 -11.92 -23.16 9.00
CA MET A 469 -12.72 -24.39 9.10
C MET A 469 -14.22 -24.09 9.25
N LEU A 470 -14.59 -23.01 9.92
CA LEU A 470 -15.97 -22.55 10.00
C LEU A 470 -16.50 -22.13 8.63
N GLN A 471 -15.72 -21.34 7.87
CA GLN A 471 -16.05 -20.97 6.49
C GLN A 471 -16.27 -22.23 5.63
N GLU A 472 -15.37 -23.21 5.68
CA GLU A 472 -15.49 -24.48 4.93
C GLU A 472 -16.71 -25.31 5.34
N ALA A 473 -17.08 -25.28 6.63
CA ALA A 473 -18.27 -25.97 7.12
C ALA A 473 -19.56 -25.34 6.56
N VAL A 474 -19.64 -24.00 6.54
CA VAL A 474 -20.79 -23.28 5.97
C VAL A 474 -20.85 -23.43 4.46
N ASP A 475 -19.70 -23.39 3.78
CA ASP A 475 -19.61 -23.68 2.34
C ASP A 475 -20.18 -25.06 2.01
N SER A 476 -19.81 -26.06 2.80
CA SER A 476 -20.29 -27.44 2.62
C SER A 476 -21.78 -27.59 2.90
N LEU A 477 -22.33 -26.83 3.86
CA LEU A 477 -23.76 -26.79 4.11
C LEU A 477 -24.54 -26.21 2.93
N ILE A 478 -24.04 -25.12 2.34
CA ILE A 478 -24.73 -24.40 1.27
C ILE A 478 -24.54 -25.10 -0.08
N ASP A 479 -23.31 -25.44 -0.48
CA ASP A 479 -22.97 -25.99 -1.80
C ASP A 479 -21.73 -26.93 -1.69
N ASN A 480 -21.97 -28.17 -1.24
CA ASN A 480 -20.91 -29.14 -0.95
C ASN A 480 -20.13 -29.55 -2.21
N GLY A 481 -18.81 -29.49 -2.14
CA GLY A 481 -17.92 -29.84 -3.25
C GLY A 481 -17.79 -28.78 -4.33
N ARG A 482 -18.37 -27.58 -4.12
CA ARG A 482 -18.12 -26.43 -5.00
C ARG A 482 -16.71 -25.86 -4.86
N ARG A 483 -16.10 -26.03 -3.68
CA ARG A 483 -14.69 -25.74 -3.42
C ARG A 483 -14.03 -26.97 -2.80
N GLY A 484 -12.88 -27.35 -3.34
CA GLY A 484 -12.06 -28.44 -2.80
C GLY A 484 -12.77 -29.78 -2.84
N ARG A 485 -12.31 -30.71 -1.98
CA ARG A 485 -12.90 -32.04 -1.86
C ARG A 485 -14.23 -31.95 -1.12
N ALA A 486 -15.25 -32.58 -1.69
CA ALA A 486 -16.56 -32.64 -1.05
C ALA A 486 -16.50 -33.39 0.28
N VAL A 487 -17.28 -32.91 1.25
CA VAL A 487 -17.45 -33.59 2.52
C VAL A 487 -18.22 -34.89 2.29
N ALA A 488 -17.60 -36.00 2.68
CA ALA A 488 -18.20 -37.32 2.65
C ALA A 488 -18.64 -37.77 4.06
N GLY A 489 -19.73 -38.52 4.10
CA GLY A 489 -20.22 -39.25 5.27
C GLY A 489 -19.68 -40.68 5.32
N SER A 490 -20.38 -41.55 6.05
CA SER A 490 -20.05 -42.98 6.10
C SER A 490 -20.09 -43.61 4.71
N GLY A 491 -19.17 -44.53 4.42
CA GLY A 491 -19.09 -45.19 3.11
C GLY A 491 -18.67 -44.28 1.95
N ASN A 492 -17.97 -43.17 2.22
CA ASN A 492 -17.50 -42.21 1.20
C ASN A 492 -18.63 -41.56 0.38
N HIS A 493 -19.88 -41.64 0.86
CA HIS A 493 -21.03 -40.97 0.26
C HIS A 493 -20.89 -39.45 0.41
N LYS A 494 -20.95 -38.70 -0.71
CA LYS A 494 -20.95 -37.23 -0.67
C LYS A 494 -22.24 -36.74 -0.03
N LEU A 495 -22.12 -35.99 1.07
CA LEU A 495 -23.28 -35.41 1.75
C LEU A 495 -24.01 -34.42 0.84
N LYS A 496 -25.34 -34.50 0.76
CA LYS A 496 -26.16 -33.56 -0.03
C LYS A 496 -26.31 -32.24 0.71
N SER A 497 -25.94 -31.15 0.03
CA SER A 497 -26.07 -29.76 0.52
C SER A 497 -27.43 -29.14 0.23
N LEU A 498 -27.67 -27.92 0.73
CA LEU A 498 -28.89 -27.16 0.42
C LEU A 498 -29.05 -26.90 -1.08
N SER A 499 -27.94 -26.62 -1.78
CA SER A 499 -27.94 -26.44 -3.24
C SER A 499 -28.32 -27.72 -3.98
N ASP A 500 -27.86 -28.88 -3.51
CA ASP A 500 -28.14 -30.18 -4.13
C ASP A 500 -29.63 -30.55 -4.02
N LEU A 501 -30.31 -30.09 -2.97
CA LEU A 501 -31.77 -30.28 -2.84
C LEU A 501 -32.56 -29.47 -3.88
N LEU A 502 -31.99 -28.39 -4.42
CA LEU A 502 -32.66 -27.53 -5.39
C LEU A 502 -32.32 -27.91 -6.84
N LYS A 503 -31.11 -28.41 -7.08
CA LYS A 503 -30.55 -28.64 -8.43
C LYS A 503 -30.67 -30.09 -8.88
N GLY A 504 -30.54 -30.30 -10.19
CA GLY A 504 -30.46 -31.64 -10.79
C GLY A 504 -31.82 -32.30 -11.04
N LYS A 505 -31.80 -33.54 -11.55
CA LYS A 505 -33.01 -34.32 -11.85
C LYS A 505 -33.80 -34.68 -10.59
N GLN A 506 -33.10 -34.99 -9.50
CA GLN A 506 -33.69 -35.25 -8.18
C GLN A 506 -33.87 -33.98 -7.33
N GLY A 507 -33.68 -32.80 -7.91
CA GLY A 507 -33.88 -31.54 -7.22
C GLY A 507 -35.37 -31.22 -7.10
N ARG A 508 -35.74 -30.47 -6.05
CA ARG A 508 -37.13 -30.13 -5.73
C ARG A 508 -37.90 -29.51 -6.90
N PHE A 509 -37.26 -28.64 -7.69
CA PHE A 509 -37.93 -28.03 -8.84
C PHE A 509 -38.39 -29.06 -9.87
N ARG A 510 -37.51 -29.98 -10.28
CA ARG A 510 -37.82 -30.93 -11.35
C ARG A 510 -38.65 -32.10 -10.86
N GLN A 511 -38.38 -32.61 -9.65
CA GLN A 511 -39.01 -33.81 -9.15
C GLN A 511 -40.34 -33.56 -8.42
N ASN A 512 -40.49 -32.41 -7.74
CA ASN A 512 -41.64 -32.18 -6.86
C ASN A 512 -42.55 -31.03 -7.31
N LEU A 513 -42.05 -30.10 -8.15
CA LEU A 513 -42.82 -28.92 -8.56
C LEU A 513 -43.28 -28.98 -10.03
N LEU A 514 -42.44 -29.47 -10.94
CA LEU A 514 -42.74 -29.46 -12.39
C LEU A 514 -43.47 -30.71 -12.90
N GLY A 515 -43.43 -31.82 -12.17
CA GLY A 515 -44.00 -33.11 -12.59
C GLY A 515 -42.93 -34.11 -13.03
#